data_AF-A0A1H3P5W1-F1
#
_entry.id   AF-A0A1H3P5W1-F1
#
_cell.length_a   1.000
_cell.length_b   1.000
_cell.length_c   1.000
_cell.angle_alpha   90.00
_cell.angle_beta   90.00
_cell.angle_gamma   90.00
#
_symmetry.space_group_name_H-M   'P 1'
#
loop_
_entity.id
_entity.type
_entity.pdbx_description
1 polymer ?
#
loop_
_entity_poly.entity_id
_entity_poly.type
_entity_poly.pdbx_seq_one_letter_code
_entity_poly.pdbx_strand_id
1 'polypeptide(L)'
;MQKNVIISAALLCVAMSTAIAQENSVSGSLDSPKSNVSAECKRLQARIEELNRMDDERIARAKLPDGGAQQSPVQTREWIAQERKDAKTKMFFAKC
;
A
#
# COMPACT_ATOMS: atom_id res chain seq x y z
N MET A 1 -28.71 -40.86 31.48
CA MET A 1 -28.14 -41.75 30.45
C MET A 1 -26.74 -41.26 30.13
N GLN A 2 -25.72 -41.95 30.65
CA GLN A 2 -24.31 -41.77 30.25
C GLN A 2 -24.11 -42.30 28.83
N LYS A 3 -23.42 -41.53 27.98
CA LYS A 3 -22.63 -42.07 26.88
C LYS A 3 -21.29 -41.37 26.85
N ASN A 4 -20.30 -42.05 27.41
CA ASN A 4 -18.88 -41.80 27.18
C ASN A 4 -18.56 -42.17 25.73
N VAL A 5 -17.87 -41.29 24.98
CA VAL A 5 -16.94 -41.73 23.93
C VAL A 5 -15.66 -40.89 24.00
N ILE A 6 -14.72 -41.54 24.67
CA ILE A 6 -13.25 -41.58 24.54
C ILE A 6 -12.56 -40.70 23.48
N ILE A 7 -11.57 -39.99 24.03
CA ILE A 7 -10.38 -39.30 23.50
C ILE A 7 -9.55 -40.16 22.53
N SER A 8 -9.02 -39.58 21.45
CA SER A 8 -7.68 -39.84 20.87
C SER A 8 -7.40 -38.83 19.73
N ALA A 9 -6.51 -37.87 19.94
CA ALA A 9 -5.07 -37.95 19.65
C ALA A 9 -4.76 -37.56 18.20
N ALA A 10 -4.19 -36.36 18.03
CA ALA A 10 -2.94 -36.17 17.29
C ALA A 10 -2.61 -34.67 17.26
N LEU A 11 -1.52 -34.33 17.93
CA LEU A 11 -0.77 -33.10 17.71
C LEU A 11 -0.52 -32.93 16.21
N LEU A 12 -0.89 -31.77 15.67
CA LEU A 12 -0.27 -31.24 14.48
C LEU A 12 0.43 -29.93 14.86
N CYS A 13 1.59 -30.11 15.49
CA CYS A 13 2.68 -29.15 15.40
C CYS A 13 3.03 -28.97 13.93
N VAL A 14 2.68 -27.83 13.36
CA VAL A 14 3.39 -27.31 12.20
C VAL A 14 4.08 -26.03 12.64
N ALA A 15 5.18 -26.24 13.35
CA ALA A 15 6.25 -25.26 13.42
C ALA A 15 6.85 -25.18 12.01
N MET A 16 6.43 -24.18 11.23
CA MET A 16 7.21 -23.76 10.07
C MET A 16 8.26 -22.76 10.54
N SER A 17 9.32 -23.31 11.15
CA SER A 17 10.63 -22.68 11.15
C SER A 17 11.19 -22.80 9.74
N THR A 18 11.01 -21.76 8.92
CA THR A 18 11.91 -21.50 7.81
C THR A 18 12.74 -20.27 8.14
N ALA A 19 13.75 -20.48 8.97
CA ALA A 19 14.95 -19.68 8.94
C ALA A 19 15.66 -20.01 7.61
N ILE A 20 15.40 -19.21 6.59
CA ILE A 20 16.31 -19.10 5.45
C ILE A 20 17.18 -17.91 5.76
N ALA A 21 18.28 -18.19 6.46
CA ALA A 21 19.47 -17.38 6.36
C ALA A 21 19.94 -17.49 4.91
N GLN A 22 19.42 -16.62 4.04
CA GLN A 22 20.14 -16.31 2.83
C GLN A 22 21.27 -15.38 3.26
N GLU A 23 22.42 -15.99 3.54
CA GLU A 23 23.72 -15.38 3.27
C GLU A 23 23.74 -15.03 1.78
N ASN A 24 23.08 -13.93 1.43
CA ASN A 24 23.37 -13.26 0.19
C ASN A 24 24.65 -12.48 0.46
N SER A 25 25.78 -13.18 0.39
CA SER A 25 27.08 -12.59 0.10
C SER A 25 27.08 -12.06 -1.34
N VAL A 26 26.14 -11.16 -1.63
CA VAL A 26 26.26 -10.26 -2.76
C VAL A 26 26.86 -9.02 -2.16
N SER A 27 28.18 -8.95 -2.29
CA SER A 27 28.90 -7.68 -2.31
C SER A 27 28.27 -6.85 -3.42
N GLY A 28 27.14 -6.21 -3.10
CA GLY A 28 26.34 -5.43 -4.02
C GLY A 28 27.10 -4.16 -4.28
N SER A 29 27.78 -4.13 -5.42
CA SER A 29 28.34 -2.92 -6.01
C SER A 29 27.38 -1.75 -5.79
N LEU A 30 27.88 -0.72 -5.10
CA LEU A 30 27.16 0.54 -4.80
C LEU A 30 26.95 1.42 -6.05
N ASP A 31 27.13 0.86 -7.25
CA ASP A 31 27.04 1.57 -8.52
C ASP A 31 25.83 1.11 -9.34
N SER A 32 24.62 1.48 -8.89
CA SER A 32 23.54 1.96 -9.78
C SER A 32 22.27 2.39 -9.02
N PRO A 33 22.27 3.56 -8.35
CA PRO A 33 21.05 4.15 -7.81
C PRO A 33 20.19 4.88 -8.86
N LYS A 34 20.70 5.21 -10.05
CA LYS A 34 20.01 6.12 -10.98
C LYS A 34 18.73 5.55 -11.62
N SER A 35 18.68 4.26 -11.97
CA SER A 35 17.51 3.68 -12.65
C SER A 35 16.32 3.46 -11.71
N ASN A 36 16.59 2.97 -10.50
CA ASN A 36 15.56 2.70 -9.50
C ASN A 36 14.93 4.00 -8.95
N VAL A 37 15.75 5.02 -8.69
CA VAL A 37 15.25 6.35 -8.29
C VAL A 37 14.35 6.94 -9.38
N SER A 38 14.74 6.85 -10.65
CA SER A 38 13.91 7.33 -11.77
C SER A 38 12.56 6.62 -11.87
N ALA A 39 12.52 5.30 -11.66
CA ALA A 39 11.28 4.54 -11.66
C ALA A 39 10.38 4.88 -10.45
N GLU A 40 10.98 5.09 -9.28
CA GLU A 40 10.25 5.51 -8.08
C GLU A 40 9.66 6.92 -8.23
N CYS A 41 10.42 7.87 -8.75
CA CYS A 41 9.94 9.23 -9.05
C CYS A 41 8.71 9.20 -9.96
N LYS A 42 8.73 8.39 -11.03
CA LYS A 42 7.61 8.23 -11.95
C LYS A 42 6.37 7.65 -11.26
N ARG A 43 6.56 6.67 -10.37
CA ARG A 43 5.45 6.08 -9.59
C ARG A 43 4.85 7.10 -8.62
N LEU A 44 5.67 7.87 -7.92
CA LEU A 44 5.23 8.90 -7.00
C LEU A 44 4.49 10.03 -7.74
N GLN A 45 4.98 10.44 -8.90
CA GLN A 45 4.32 11.40 -9.78
C GLN A 45 2.95 10.89 -10.24
N ALA A 46 2.87 9.66 -10.73
CA ALA A 46 1.59 9.04 -11.13
C ALA A 46 0.60 8.95 -9.95
N ARG A 47 1.11 8.69 -8.73
CA ARG A 47 0.28 8.70 -7.52
C ARG A 47 -0.28 10.09 -7.23
N ILE A 48 0.51 11.16 -7.38
CA ILE A 48 0.04 12.54 -7.20
C ILE A 48 -1.03 12.89 -8.24
N GLU A 49 -0.85 12.48 -9.49
CA GLU A 49 -1.82 12.71 -10.56
C GLU A 49 -3.16 12.00 -10.29
N GLU A 50 -3.12 10.75 -9.83
CA GLU A 50 -4.33 10.03 -9.44
C GLU A 50 -5.04 10.72 -8.26
N LEU A 51 -4.29 11.16 -7.24
CA LEU A 51 -4.84 11.92 -6.11
C LEU A 51 -5.45 13.27 -6.53
N ASN A 52 -4.92 13.91 -7.56
CA ASN A 52 -5.53 15.11 -8.14
C ASN A 52 -6.85 14.77 -8.83
N ARG A 53 -6.87 13.70 -9.63
CA ARG A 53 -8.10 13.24 -10.30
C ARG A 53 -9.20 12.89 -9.30
N MET A 54 -8.86 12.24 -8.19
CA MET A 54 -9.81 11.94 -7.12
C MET A 54 -10.39 13.21 -6.48
N ASP A 55 -9.58 14.26 -6.29
CA ASP A 55 -10.06 15.53 -5.74
C ASP A 55 -10.94 16.28 -6.75
N ASP A 56 -10.60 16.24 -8.03
CA ASP A 56 -11.41 16.81 -9.11
C ASP A 56 -12.76 16.11 -9.21
N GLU A 57 -12.79 14.77 -9.15
CA GLU A 57 -14.02 13.98 -9.11
C GLU A 57 -14.88 14.34 -7.89
N ARG A 58 -14.25 14.54 -6.72
CA ARG A 58 -14.94 14.99 -5.49
C ARG A 58 -15.55 16.38 -5.67
N ILE A 59 -14.81 17.33 -6.24
CA ILE A 59 -15.28 18.69 -6.51
C ILE A 59 -16.41 18.69 -7.53
N ALA A 60 -16.29 17.90 -8.60
CA ALA A 60 -17.32 17.76 -9.63
C ALA A 60 -18.62 17.20 -9.04
N ARG A 61 -18.53 16.20 -8.17
CA ARG A 61 -19.69 15.63 -7.45
C ARG A 61 -20.35 16.62 -6.51
N ALA A 62 -19.56 17.46 -5.81
CA ALA A 62 -20.10 18.50 -4.93
C ALA A 62 -20.89 19.59 -5.68
N LYS A 63 -20.68 19.73 -7.00
CA LYS A 63 -21.39 20.69 -7.86
C LYS A 63 -22.69 20.14 -8.45
N LEU A 64 -22.97 18.83 -8.31
CA LEU A 64 -24.19 18.23 -8.84
C LEU A 64 -25.39 18.52 -7.91
N PRO A 65 -26.55 18.92 -8.44
CA PRO A 65 -27.71 19.34 -7.65
C PRO A 65 -28.33 18.22 -6.79
N ASP A 66 -28.12 16.95 -7.13
CA ASP A 66 -28.76 15.79 -6.49
C ASP A 66 -27.81 14.93 -5.63
N GLY A 67 -26.67 15.47 -5.19
CA GLY A 67 -25.86 14.90 -4.10
C GLY A 67 -25.75 13.36 -4.01
N GLY A 68 -25.12 12.68 -4.98
CA GLY A 68 -24.31 11.49 -4.66
C GLY A 68 -24.99 10.12 -4.53
N ALA A 69 -25.91 9.73 -5.42
CA ALA A 69 -26.52 8.39 -5.40
C ALA A 69 -25.60 7.20 -5.77
N GLN A 70 -24.32 7.42 -6.14
CA GLN A 70 -23.35 6.33 -6.33
C GLN A 70 -22.09 6.62 -5.50
N GLN A 71 -22.14 6.20 -4.23
CA GLN A 71 -21.05 6.28 -3.25
C GLN A 71 -20.08 5.11 -3.46
N SER A 72 -19.25 5.18 -4.51
CA SER A 72 -17.91 4.62 -4.33
C SER A 72 -17.23 5.48 -3.26
N PRO A 73 -16.49 4.91 -2.29
CA PRO A 73 -15.83 5.68 -1.25
C PRO A 73 -14.74 6.56 -1.87
N VAL A 74 -15.13 7.74 -2.37
CA VAL A 74 -14.19 8.80 -2.71
C VAL A 74 -13.60 9.26 -1.38
N GLN A 75 -12.30 9.07 -1.23
CA GLN A 75 -11.58 9.41 -0.01
C GLN A 75 -11.81 10.88 0.36
N THR A 76 -11.74 11.20 1.65
CA THR A 76 -12.00 12.57 2.13
C THR A 76 -10.96 13.55 1.57
N ARG A 77 -11.31 14.84 1.51
CA ARG A 77 -10.38 15.90 1.08
C ARG A 77 -9.10 15.87 1.92
N GLU A 78 -9.25 15.66 3.22
CA GLU A 78 -8.17 15.62 4.20
C GLU A 78 -7.25 14.43 3.93
N TRP A 79 -7.81 13.25 3.64
CA TRP A 79 -7.03 12.07 3.27
C TRP A 79 -6.26 12.29 1.96
N ILE A 80 -6.92 12.83 0.93
CA ILE A 80 -6.28 13.12 -0.37
C ILE A 80 -5.13 14.13 -0.18
N ALA A 81 -5.35 15.17 0.63
CA ALA A 81 -4.32 16.16 0.93
C ALA A 81 -3.13 15.55 1.68
N GLN A 82 -3.39 14.68 2.64
CA GLN A 82 -2.34 13.99 3.40
C GLN A 82 -1.52 13.06 2.49
N GLU A 83 -2.17 12.23 1.67
CA GLU A 83 -1.50 11.35 0.72
C GLU A 83 -0.66 12.12 -0.30
N ARG A 84 -1.16 13.27 -0.78
CA ARG A 84 -0.43 14.14 -1.71
C ARG A 84 0.81 14.74 -1.05
N LYS A 85 0.69 15.14 0.22
CA LYS A 85 1.82 15.63 1.01
C LYS A 85 2.86 14.54 1.19
N ASP A 86 2.45 13.34 1.57
CA ASP A 86 3.34 12.21 1.80
C ASP A 86 4.06 11.77 0.52
N ALA A 87 3.37 11.74 -0.62
CA ALA A 87 3.98 11.47 -1.92
C ALA A 87 5.03 12.52 -2.30
N LYS A 88 4.75 13.82 -2.08
CA LYS A 88 5.71 14.91 -2.32
C LYS A 88 6.92 14.83 -1.37
N THR A 89 6.70 14.50 -0.10
CA THR A 89 7.78 14.29 0.86
C THR A 89 8.67 13.13 0.43
N LYS A 90 8.10 12.02 -0.05
CA LYS A 90 8.87 10.90 -0.60
C LYS A 90 9.67 11.30 -1.83
N MET A 91 9.09 12.08 -2.75
CA MET A 91 9.81 12.63 -3.91
C MET A 91 11.01 13.46 -3.48
N PHE A 92 10.82 14.38 -2.53
CA PHE A 92 11.89 15.22 -1.99
C PHE A 92 13.05 14.39 -1.44
N PHE A 93 12.78 13.35 -0.63
CA PHE A 93 13.83 12.48 -0.08
C PHE A 93 14.46 11.57 -1.13
N ALA A 94 13.70 11.15 -2.14
CA ALA A 94 14.20 10.40 -3.29
C ALA A 94 14.98 11.28 -4.30
N LYS A 95 15.04 12.62 -4.09
CA LYS A 95 15.65 13.61 -4.99
C LYS A 95 15.03 13.61 -6.39
N CYS A 96 13.71 13.42 -6.41
CA CYS A 96 12.82 13.91 -7.45
C CYS A 96 12.38 15.35 -7.06
#